data_AF-A0A954LBB6-F1
#
_entry.id   AF-A0A954LBB6-F1
#
_cell.length_a   1.000
_cell.length_b   1.000
_cell.length_c   1.000
_cell.angle_alpha   90.00
_cell.angle_beta   90.00
_cell.angle_gamma   90.00
#
_symmetry.space_group_name_H-M   'P 1'
#
loop_
_entity.id
_entity.type
_entity.pdbx_description
1 polymer ?
#
loop_
_entity_poly.entity_id
_entity_poly.type
_entity_poly.pdbx_seq_one_letter_code
_entity_poly.pdbx_strand_id
1 'polypeptide(L)'
;LDDAARENIQKIIQEAAATRDDDNARKVGDFYQSYMDEERVEAAGITPLKEDLVAIAGLQTIDDVVQHFGTVQVYGVDAPIAFFVSTDPKNSERYLAAIVHSGTTLPDRDYYLGYEQKYFEARAAFKVYVTRLFELAGLEDGALAAEQILTLETRLADAQWSRTELRDAEKRYNLFQTKDLSTLADSIPFSAFFDAVQAPALVEVNVLTPSYFPRLQSILQETPVTVWQQYLRFHLLDSAAGGLSKDFVDAAFEFHGRQISGVPEQKPRWKRAVDATAGSGAGSFGVLGEAVGQLYVKKHFPEVAKHRMDELVGNLMQAYESSIQNLTWMTDETKQRALEKLHKITPKIGYPEKWRDYSTLEIDPHDLAGNLRRATLFEHKRMVDRLGQPVDRLEWGMTPQTVNAYYNPSKNEIVFP
;
A
#
# COMPACT_ATOMS: atom_id res chain seq x y z
N LEU A 1 -15.73 -2.27 18.78
CA LEU A 1 -16.45 -2.27 17.48
C LEU A 1 -15.71 -3.14 16.48
N ASP A 2 -14.41 -2.89 16.26
CA ASP A 2 -13.58 -3.68 15.33
C ASP A 2 -13.57 -5.19 15.58
N ASP A 3 -13.46 -5.65 16.83
CA ASP A 3 -13.47 -7.09 17.11
C ASP A 3 -14.81 -7.75 16.75
N ALA A 4 -15.94 -7.10 17.07
CA ALA A 4 -17.26 -7.58 16.69
C ALA A 4 -17.44 -7.57 15.15
N ALA A 5 -16.90 -6.56 14.46
CA ALA A 5 -16.89 -6.52 13.00
C ALA A 5 -16.10 -7.70 12.42
N ARG A 6 -14.90 -7.99 12.94
CA ARG A 6 -14.09 -9.14 12.51
C ARG A 6 -14.79 -10.47 12.71
N GLU A 7 -15.48 -10.68 13.84
CA GLU A 7 -16.26 -11.90 14.09
C GLU A 7 -17.42 -12.07 13.10
N ASN A 8 -18.12 -10.97 12.77
CA ASN A 8 -19.18 -11.00 11.76
C ASN A 8 -18.62 -11.30 10.36
N ILE A 9 -17.50 -10.67 10.00
CA ILE A 9 -16.80 -10.92 8.74
C ILE A 9 -16.33 -12.37 8.67
N GLN A 10 -15.77 -12.93 9.75
CA GLN A 10 -15.36 -14.34 9.78
C GLN A 10 -16.55 -15.27 9.47
N LYS A 11 -17.71 -15.03 10.10
CA LYS A 11 -18.92 -15.83 9.83
C LYS A 11 -19.35 -15.70 8.37
N ILE A 12 -19.31 -14.51 7.79
CA ILE A 12 -19.62 -14.27 6.38
C ILE A 12 -18.66 -15.05 5.46
N ILE A 13 -17.36 -15.01 5.75
CA ILE A 13 -16.35 -15.73 4.98
C ILE A 13 -16.59 -17.25 5.08
N GLN A 14 -16.89 -17.77 6.26
CA GLN A 14 -17.18 -19.20 6.47
C GLN A 14 -18.46 -19.64 5.76
N GLU A 15 -19.51 -18.82 5.80
CA GLU A 15 -20.76 -19.08 5.06
C GLU A 15 -20.50 -19.07 3.54
N ALA A 16 -19.79 -18.08 3.03
CA ALA A 16 -19.43 -18.00 1.61
C ALA A 16 -18.58 -19.19 1.15
N ALA A 17 -17.64 -19.64 1.99
CA ALA A 17 -16.84 -20.83 1.72
C ALA A 17 -17.68 -22.12 1.67
N ALA A 18 -18.74 -22.19 2.48
CA ALA A 18 -19.63 -23.35 2.54
C ALA A 18 -20.62 -23.38 1.38
N THR A 19 -21.22 -22.24 1.00
CA THR A 19 -22.26 -22.20 -0.03
C THR A 19 -21.68 -22.10 -1.44
N ARG A 20 -20.60 -21.31 -1.62
CA ARG A 20 -19.94 -21.05 -2.92
C ARG A 20 -20.94 -20.62 -4.00
N ASP A 21 -21.92 -19.81 -3.62
CA ASP A 21 -23.08 -19.43 -4.44
C ASP A 21 -22.68 -18.71 -5.74
N ASP A 22 -21.53 -18.04 -5.76
CA ASP A 22 -20.96 -17.38 -6.92
C ASP A 22 -19.42 -17.41 -6.93
N ASP A 23 -18.83 -16.85 -7.98
CA ASP A 23 -17.39 -16.79 -8.20
C ASP A 23 -16.62 -16.05 -7.09
N ASN A 24 -17.18 -14.94 -6.59
CA ASN A 24 -16.58 -14.15 -5.53
C ASN A 24 -16.67 -14.88 -4.19
N ALA A 25 -17.81 -15.48 -3.87
CA ALA A 25 -17.97 -16.32 -2.67
C ALA A 25 -16.98 -17.49 -2.68
N ARG A 26 -16.79 -18.13 -3.84
CA ARG A 26 -15.77 -19.17 -4.04
C ARG A 26 -14.36 -18.65 -3.74
N LYS A 27 -13.96 -17.54 -4.36
CA LYS A 27 -12.63 -16.91 -4.15
C LYS A 27 -12.38 -16.52 -2.70
N VAL A 28 -13.39 -15.97 -2.01
CA VAL A 28 -13.32 -15.61 -0.59
C VAL A 28 -13.05 -16.85 0.27
N GLY A 29 -13.80 -17.94 0.02
CA GLY A 29 -13.60 -19.19 0.72
C GLY A 29 -12.24 -19.83 0.45
N ASP A 30 -11.82 -19.90 -0.82
CA ASP A 30 -10.54 -20.49 -1.22
C ASP A 30 -9.35 -19.71 -0.63
N PHE A 31 -9.40 -18.37 -0.63
CA PHE A 31 -8.34 -17.57 -0.03
C PHE A 31 -8.27 -17.79 1.48
N TYR A 32 -9.41 -17.76 2.17
CA TYR A 32 -9.46 -18.03 3.62
C TYR A 32 -8.95 -19.43 3.95
N GLN A 33 -9.31 -20.44 3.16
CA GLN A 33 -8.79 -21.81 3.31
C GLN A 33 -7.26 -21.85 3.15
N SER A 34 -6.71 -21.22 2.09
CA SER A 34 -5.26 -21.17 1.88
C SER A 34 -4.54 -20.51 3.05
N TYR A 35 -5.16 -19.51 3.67
CA TYR A 35 -4.61 -18.85 4.86
C TYR A 35 -4.67 -19.75 6.09
N MET A 36 -5.73 -20.53 6.27
CA MET A 36 -5.93 -21.36 7.46
C MET A 36 -5.22 -22.72 7.42
N ASP A 37 -4.77 -23.20 6.26
CA ASP A 37 -4.00 -24.45 6.10
C ASP A 37 -2.55 -24.28 6.58
N GLU A 38 -2.35 -24.37 7.90
CA GLU A 38 -1.03 -24.21 8.54
C GLU A 38 -0.04 -25.28 8.07
N GLU A 39 -0.46 -26.55 8.00
CA GLU A 39 0.41 -27.66 7.60
C GLU A 39 1.01 -27.43 6.22
N ARG A 40 0.21 -26.93 5.27
CA ARG A 40 0.68 -26.65 3.92
C ARG A 40 1.61 -25.44 3.87
N VAL A 41 1.30 -24.38 4.60
CA VAL A 41 2.15 -23.18 4.68
C VAL A 41 3.51 -23.53 5.32
N GLU A 42 3.51 -24.34 6.39
CA GLU A 42 4.75 -24.84 7.00
C GLU A 42 5.55 -25.72 6.03
N ALA A 43 4.89 -26.63 5.31
CA ALA A 43 5.55 -27.49 4.33
C ALA A 43 6.15 -26.72 3.13
N ALA A 44 5.49 -25.63 2.71
CA ALA A 44 5.99 -24.78 1.63
C ALA A 44 7.26 -24.01 2.06
N GLY A 45 7.32 -23.55 3.31
CA GLY A 45 8.43 -22.77 3.85
C GLY A 45 8.76 -21.57 2.95
N ILE A 46 10.03 -21.44 2.56
CA ILE A 46 10.51 -20.38 1.65
C ILE A 46 10.38 -20.73 0.15
N THR A 47 9.93 -21.94 -0.19
CA THR A 47 9.87 -22.41 -1.60
C THR A 47 9.22 -21.41 -2.57
N PRO A 48 8.13 -20.69 -2.20
CA PRO A 48 7.51 -19.70 -3.10
C PRO A 48 8.41 -18.55 -3.56
N LEU A 49 9.54 -18.29 -2.88
CA LEU A 49 10.44 -17.17 -3.20
C LEU A 49 11.73 -17.57 -3.92
N LYS A 50 11.94 -18.88 -4.17
CA LYS A 50 13.22 -19.38 -4.70
C LYS A 50 13.57 -18.75 -6.06
N GLU A 51 12.60 -18.61 -6.95
CA GLU A 51 12.83 -18.02 -8.28
C GLU A 51 13.20 -16.53 -8.19
N ASP A 52 12.53 -15.78 -7.31
CA ASP A 52 12.85 -14.36 -7.08
C ASP A 52 14.27 -14.21 -6.48
N LEU A 53 14.65 -15.06 -5.52
CA LEU A 53 15.99 -15.04 -4.93
C LEU A 53 17.08 -15.36 -5.97
N VAL A 54 16.81 -16.27 -6.91
CA VAL A 54 17.70 -16.56 -8.05
C VAL A 54 17.78 -15.35 -8.98
N ALA A 55 16.66 -14.72 -9.30
CA ALA A 55 16.64 -13.52 -10.13
C ALA A 55 17.46 -12.38 -9.51
N ILE A 56 17.33 -12.15 -8.20
CA ILE A 56 18.11 -11.14 -7.46
C ILE A 56 19.61 -11.50 -7.46
N ALA A 57 19.96 -12.78 -7.30
CA ALA A 57 21.36 -13.21 -7.36
C ALA A 57 22.00 -13.00 -8.75
N GLY A 58 21.19 -12.97 -9.81
CA GLY A 58 21.62 -12.77 -11.19
C GLY A 58 21.88 -11.31 -11.59
N LEU A 59 21.55 -10.32 -10.74
CA LEU A 59 21.77 -8.90 -11.05
C LEU A 59 23.27 -8.58 -11.09
N GLN A 60 23.78 -7.99 -12.17
CA GLN A 60 25.22 -7.75 -12.35
C GLN A 60 25.59 -6.27 -12.41
N THR A 61 24.63 -5.42 -12.77
CA THR A 61 24.84 -3.99 -13.01
C THR A 61 23.83 -3.15 -12.23
N ILE A 62 24.11 -1.85 -12.12
CA ILE A 62 23.16 -0.89 -11.53
C ILE A 62 21.90 -0.76 -12.39
N ASP A 63 22.00 -0.91 -13.71
CA ASP A 63 20.85 -0.91 -14.59
C ASP A 63 19.93 -2.11 -14.30
N ASP A 64 20.50 -3.31 -14.09
CA ASP A 64 19.74 -4.49 -13.67
C ASP A 64 19.02 -4.23 -12.35
N VAL A 65 19.70 -3.60 -11.38
CA VAL A 65 19.14 -3.25 -10.07
C VAL A 65 17.96 -2.29 -10.21
N VAL A 66 18.09 -1.21 -10.99
CA VAL A 66 17.02 -0.23 -11.19
C VAL A 66 15.84 -0.83 -11.94
N GLN A 67 16.07 -1.66 -12.96
CA GLN A 67 15.01 -2.40 -13.63
C GLN A 67 14.31 -3.36 -12.66
N HIS A 68 15.07 -4.01 -11.76
CA HIS A 68 14.51 -4.91 -10.76
C HIS A 68 13.66 -4.17 -9.73
N PHE A 69 13.95 -2.90 -9.39
CA PHE A 69 13.06 -2.09 -8.55
C PHE A 69 11.63 -2.05 -9.08
N GLY A 70 11.45 -1.86 -10.40
CA GLY A 70 10.13 -1.90 -11.01
C GLY A 70 9.52 -3.30 -11.01
N THR A 71 10.35 -4.33 -11.25
CA THR A 71 9.92 -5.73 -11.32
C THR A 71 9.34 -6.23 -10.00
N VAL A 72 9.92 -5.84 -8.86
CA VAL A 72 9.44 -6.29 -7.54
C VAL A 72 8.27 -5.46 -7.03
N GLN A 73 8.17 -4.20 -7.46
CA GLN A 73 7.11 -3.29 -7.05
C GLN A 73 5.73 -3.73 -7.53
N VAL A 74 5.62 -4.36 -8.70
CA VAL A 74 4.32 -4.91 -9.17
C VAL A 74 3.80 -6.04 -8.27
N TYR A 75 4.66 -6.61 -7.42
CA TYR A 75 4.32 -7.61 -6.41
C TYR A 75 4.29 -7.04 -4.98
N GLY A 76 4.39 -5.71 -4.83
CA GLY A 76 4.27 -5.02 -3.54
C GLY A 76 5.54 -5.04 -2.69
N VAL A 77 6.69 -5.32 -3.30
CA VAL A 77 7.98 -5.21 -2.62
C VAL A 77 8.45 -3.76 -2.72
N ASP A 78 8.82 -3.18 -1.59
CA ASP A 78 9.35 -1.82 -1.54
C ASP A 78 10.72 -1.72 -2.24
N ALA A 79 10.93 -0.57 -2.88
CA ALA A 79 12.16 -0.22 -3.57
C ALA A 79 12.41 1.29 -3.45
N PRO A 80 13.62 1.81 -3.74
CA PRO A 80 13.96 3.23 -3.56
C PRO A 80 13.11 4.22 -4.38
N ILE A 81 12.43 3.75 -5.43
CA ILE A 81 11.51 4.53 -6.26
C ILE A 81 10.12 3.93 -6.12
N ALA A 82 9.19 4.65 -5.51
CA ALA A 82 7.78 4.26 -5.47
C ALA A 82 7.04 4.83 -6.67
N PHE A 83 6.40 3.96 -7.46
CA PHE A 83 5.48 4.32 -8.53
C PHE A 83 4.02 4.12 -8.11
N PHE A 84 3.16 5.07 -8.45
CA PHE A 84 1.71 4.91 -8.30
C PHE A 84 0.95 5.78 -9.32
N VAL A 85 -0.34 5.50 -9.49
CA VAL A 85 -1.25 6.31 -10.31
C VAL A 85 -2.35 6.87 -9.41
N SER A 86 -2.50 8.20 -9.42
CA SER A 86 -3.56 8.90 -8.70
C SER A 86 -4.23 9.95 -9.56
N THR A 87 -5.30 10.57 -9.07
CA THR A 87 -5.88 11.75 -9.72
C THR A 87 -4.83 12.86 -9.80
N ASP A 88 -4.78 13.57 -10.92
CA ASP A 88 -3.90 14.72 -11.11
C ASP A 88 -4.32 15.88 -10.17
N PRO A 89 -3.45 16.34 -9.25
CA PRO A 89 -3.78 17.42 -8.32
C PRO A 89 -4.16 18.75 -8.99
N LYS A 90 -3.70 19.01 -10.22
CA LYS A 90 -4.03 20.22 -10.99
C LYS A 90 -5.08 19.96 -12.08
N ASN A 91 -5.50 18.71 -12.29
CA ASN A 91 -6.62 18.35 -13.16
C ASN A 91 -7.40 17.14 -12.62
N SER A 92 -8.46 17.40 -11.83
CA SER A 92 -9.24 16.33 -11.17
C SER A 92 -10.03 15.40 -12.12
N GLU A 93 -9.99 15.61 -13.43
CA GLU A 93 -10.70 14.79 -14.42
C GLU A 93 -9.86 13.66 -15.00
N ARG A 94 -8.55 13.66 -14.75
CA ARG A 94 -7.63 12.63 -15.26
C ARG A 94 -6.77 11.99 -14.18
N TYR A 95 -6.27 10.80 -14.48
CA TYR A 95 -5.22 10.15 -13.72
C TYR A 95 -3.83 10.57 -14.22
N LEU A 96 -2.86 10.61 -13.31
CA LEU A 96 -1.47 10.94 -13.57
C LEU A 96 -0.59 9.95 -12.81
N ALA A 97 0.38 9.39 -13.52
CA ALA A 97 1.45 8.60 -12.90
C ALA A 97 2.34 9.48 -12.05
N ALA A 98 2.84 8.92 -10.96
CA ALA A 98 3.65 9.61 -9.98
C ALA A 98 4.82 8.74 -9.55
N ILE A 99 5.97 9.37 -9.30
CA ILE A 99 7.11 8.75 -8.63
C ILE A 99 7.51 9.55 -7.41
N VAL A 100 7.90 8.87 -6.35
CA VAL A 100 8.33 9.46 -5.07
C VAL A 100 9.47 8.63 -4.47
N HIS A 101 10.27 9.24 -3.60
CA HIS A 101 11.24 8.50 -2.81
C HIS A 101 10.54 7.37 -2.02
N SER A 102 11.25 6.26 -1.80
CA SER A 102 10.79 5.15 -0.96
C SER A 102 12.00 4.29 -0.53
N GLY A 103 11.76 3.05 -0.11
CA GLY A 103 12.77 2.02 0.04
C GLY A 103 13.44 1.97 1.41
N THR A 104 12.77 2.44 2.46
CA THR A 104 13.24 2.35 3.85
C THR A 104 12.24 1.58 4.69
N THR A 105 12.73 0.67 5.52
CA THR A 105 11.90 -0.24 6.32
C THR A 105 11.37 0.36 7.62
N LEU A 106 12.15 1.20 8.31
CA LEU A 106 11.72 1.83 9.55
C LEU A 106 10.64 2.89 9.25
N PRO A 107 9.73 3.19 10.22
CA PRO A 107 8.49 3.93 9.94
C PRO A 107 8.65 5.33 9.35
N ASP A 108 9.82 5.94 9.49
CA ASP A 108 10.11 7.29 9.01
C ASP A 108 11.62 7.49 8.84
N ARG A 109 12.00 8.44 7.98
CA ARG A 109 13.38 8.95 7.82
C ARG A 109 14.06 9.21 9.17
N ASP A 110 13.33 9.79 10.12
CA ASP A 110 13.90 10.18 11.41
C ASP A 110 14.34 8.98 12.27
N TYR A 111 13.84 7.77 12.01
CA TYR A 111 14.35 6.55 12.66
C TYR A 111 15.79 6.22 12.29
N TYR A 112 16.25 6.67 11.12
CA TYR A 112 17.63 6.47 10.67
C TYR A 112 18.57 7.57 11.15
N LEU A 113 18.06 8.80 11.27
CA LEU A 113 18.89 10.00 11.47
C LEU A 113 18.83 10.56 12.89
N GLY A 114 17.82 10.17 13.66
CA GLY A 114 17.62 10.64 15.02
C GLY A 114 18.60 10.02 16.02
N TYR A 115 18.86 10.77 17.09
CA TYR A 115 19.82 10.43 18.16
C TYR A 115 19.15 10.13 19.52
N GLU A 116 17.82 10.00 19.54
CA GLU A 116 17.10 9.53 20.73
C GLU A 116 17.22 8.00 20.90
N GLN A 117 17.14 7.53 22.16
CA GLN A 117 17.27 6.12 22.52
C GLN A 117 16.39 5.18 21.68
N LYS A 118 15.11 5.54 21.48
CA LYS A 118 14.15 4.77 20.67
C LYS A 118 14.63 4.51 19.24
N TYR A 119 15.41 5.43 18.65
CA TYR A 119 15.93 5.27 17.28
C TYR A 119 17.12 4.32 17.26
N PHE A 120 17.98 4.35 18.27
CA PHE A 120 19.04 3.35 18.41
C PHE A 120 18.48 1.94 18.61
N GLU A 121 17.44 1.81 19.44
CA GLU A 121 16.74 0.54 19.68
C GLU A 121 16.08 0.00 18.41
N ALA A 122 15.38 0.86 17.65
CA ALA A 122 14.78 0.48 16.38
C ALA A 122 15.81 0.01 15.34
N ARG A 123 16.95 0.71 15.20
CA ARG A 123 18.04 0.29 14.31
C ARG A 123 18.71 -1.01 14.77
N ALA A 124 18.81 -1.24 16.08
CA ALA A 124 19.32 -2.50 16.61
C ALA A 124 18.35 -3.67 16.32
N ALA A 125 17.06 -3.47 16.57
CA ALA A 125 16.01 -4.45 16.25
C ALA A 125 15.94 -4.76 14.75
N PHE A 126 16.12 -3.74 13.90
CA PHE A 126 16.19 -3.91 12.44
C PHE A 126 17.29 -4.89 12.04
N LYS A 127 18.50 -4.74 12.59
CA LYS A 127 19.61 -5.64 12.26
C LYS A 127 19.39 -7.07 12.71
N VAL A 128 18.80 -7.26 13.89
CA VAL A 128 18.39 -8.59 14.38
C VAL A 128 17.39 -9.22 13.42
N TYR A 129 16.41 -8.44 12.97
CA TYR A 129 15.37 -8.92 12.06
C TYR A 129 15.93 -9.33 10.69
N VAL A 130 16.74 -8.47 10.06
CA VAL A 130 17.40 -8.79 8.78
C VAL A 130 18.21 -10.09 8.90
N THR A 131 19.02 -10.20 9.96
CA THR A 131 19.84 -11.40 10.22
C THR A 131 18.96 -12.63 10.34
N ARG A 132 17.85 -12.55 11.08
CA ARG A 132 16.91 -13.65 11.28
C ARG A 132 16.25 -14.08 9.97
N LEU A 133 15.83 -13.14 9.11
CA LEU A 133 15.25 -13.49 7.81
C LEU A 133 16.26 -14.19 6.91
N PHE A 134 17.53 -13.75 6.91
CA PHE A 134 18.59 -14.38 6.14
C PHE A 134 18.86 -15.81 6.63
N GLU A 135 18.93 -16.03 7.94
CA GLU A 135 19.06 -17.37 8.53
C GLU A 135 17.92 -18.29 8.12
N LEU A 136 16.67 -17.83 8.23
CA LEU A 136 15.49 -18.60 7.85
C LEU A 136 15.46 -18.92 6.34
N ALA A 137 16.02 -18.01 5.53
CA ALA A 137 16.14 -18.20 4.10
C ALA A 137 17.33 -19.09 3.69
N GLY A 138 18.20 -19.47 4.62
CA GLY A 138 19.44 -20.19 4.32
C GLY A 138 20.46 -19.34 3.55
N LEU A 139 20.39 -18.02 3.69
CA LEU A 139 21.33 -17.07 3.10
C LEU A 139 22.52 -16.87 4.02
N GLU A 140 23.72 -16.78 3.44
CA GLU A 140 24.96 -16.56 4.17
C GLU A 140 25.12 -15.10 4.63
N ASP A 141 25.99 -14.89 5.63
CA ASP A 141 26.44 -13.56 6.09
C ASP A 141 25.32 -12.57 6.48
N GLY A 142 24.21 -13.07 7.04
CA GLY A 142 23.06 -12.26 7.44
C GLY A 142 23.40 -11.05 8.33
N ALA A 143 24.36 -11.18 9.24
CA ALA A 143 24.81 -10.08 10.10
C ALA A 143 25.55 -8.98 9.31
N LEU A 144 26.36 -9.35 8.31
CA LEU A 144 27.02 -8.39 7.43
C LEU A 144 25.99 -7.70 6.54
N ALA A 145 25.07 -8.47 5.96
CA ALA A 145 23.96 -7.93 5.17
C ALA A 145 23.13 -6.92 5.98
N ALA A 146 22.82 -7.23 7.25
CA ALA A 146 22.11 -6.33 8.14
C ALA A 146 22.79 -4.96 8.33
N GLU A 147 24.12 -4.93 8.53
CA GLU A 147 24.86 -3.67 8.63
C GLU A 147 24.90 -2.91 7.29
N GLN A 148 25.09 -3.63 6.18
CA GLN A 148 25.16 -3.05 4.84
C GLN A 148 23.81 -2.45 4.42
N ILE A 149 22.72 -3.16 4.68
CA ILE A 149 21.35 -2.70 4.40
C ILE A 149 21.01 -1.51 5.29
N LEU A 150 21.29 -1.56 6.60
CA LEU A 150 21.03 -0.42 7.48
C LEU A 150 21.80 0.83 7.03
N THR A 151 23.05 0.65 6.62
CA THR A 151 23.88 1.75 6.08
C THR A 151 23.27 2.32 4.81
N LEU A 152 22.86 1.45 3.87
CA LEU A 152 22.21 1.86 2.63
C LEU A 152 20.89 2.59 2.88
N GLU A 153 19.99 2.01 3.68
CA GLU A 153 18.71 2.64 4.04
C GLU A 153 18.91 3.97 4.77
N THR A 154 19.96 4.11 5.58
CA THR A 154 20.30 5.40 6.22
C THR A 154 20.68 6.46 5.19
N ARG A 155 21.43 6.09 4.14
CA ARG A 155 21.75 7.00 3.02
C ARG A 155 20.50 7.38 2.22
N LEU A 156 19.62 6.41 1.98
CA LEU A 156 18.33 6.65 1.32
C LEU A 156 17.48 7.62 2.16
N ALA A 157 17.33 7.36 3.46
CA ALA A 157 16.63 8.21 4.40
C ALA A 157 17.21 9.63 4.42
N ASP A 158 18.54 9.81 4.46
CA ASP A 158 19.15 11.15 4.40
C ASP A 158 18.73 11.93 3.15
N ALA A 159 18.63 11.26 2.01
CA ALA A 159 18.21 11.85 0.73
C ALA A 159 16.70 12.13 0.62
N GLN A 160 15.86 11.44 1.41
CA GLN A 160 14.41 11.62 1.40
C GLN A 160 14.00 12.99 1.95
N TRP A 161 12.86 13.50 1.48
CA TRP A 161 12.24 14.70 2.07
C TRP A 161 11.66 14.37 3.44
N SER A 162 11.65 15.35 4.34
CA SER A 162 10.98 15.22 5.63
C SER A 162 9.45 15.14 5.49
N ARG A 163 8.78 14.61 6.52
CA ARG A 163 7.30 14.62 6.62
C ARG A 163 6.71 16.02 6.45
N THR A 164 7.39 17.05 6.95
CA THR A 164 6.94 18.44 6.86
C THR A 164 6.94 18.92 5.41
N GLU A 165 7.98 18.60 4.65
CA GLU A 165 8.05 18.93 3.23
C GLU A 165 7.01 18.16 2.41
N LEU A 166 6.76 16.89 2.74
CA LEU A 166 5.72 16.08 2.08
C LEU A 166 4.29 16.60 2.31
N ARG A 167 4.05 17.42 3.35
CA ARG A 167 2.74 18.04 3.58
C ARG A 167 2.43 19.20 2.64
N ASP A 168 3.44 19.77 1.99
CA ASP A 168 3.26 20.86 1.03
C ASP A 168 2.77 20.27 -0.32
N ALA A 169 1.50 20.56 -0.66
CA ALA A 169 0.88 20.04 -1.88
C ALA A 169 1.44 20.68 -3.15
N GLU A 170 1.86 21.95 -3.11
CA GLU A 170 2.45 22.62 -4.27
C GLU A 170 3.87 22.10 -4.50
N LYS A 171 4.67 21.93 -3.44
CA LYS A 171 6.03 21.39 -3.55
C LYS A 171 6.07 19.98 -4.13
N ARG A 172 5.03 19.17 -3.88
CA ARG A 172 4.90 17.80 -4.42
C ARG A 172 4.39 17.72 -5.87
N TYR A 173 4.07 18.84 -6.51
CA TYR A 173 3.61 18.84 -7.89
C TYR A 173 4.72 19.35 -8.81
N ASN A 174 5.49 18.42 -9.38
CA ASN A 174 6.56 18.71 -10.34
C ASN A 174 6.33 17.81 -11.57
N LEU A 175 5.62 18.36 -12.56
CA LEU A 175 5.29 17.63 -13.77
C LEU A 175 6.48 17.62 -14.73
N PHE A 176 6.93 16.44 -15.13
CA PHE A 176 7.98 16.24 -16.12
C PHE A 176 7.46 15.47 -17.33
N GLN A 177 7.98 15.78 -18.51
CA GLN A 177 7.91 14.85 -19.63
C GLN A 177 8.85 13.68 -19.34
N THR A 178 8.43 12.45 -19.59
CA THR A 178 9.22 11.26 -19.28
C THR A 178 10.57 11.25 -19.99
N LYS A 179 10.60 11.75 -21.23
CA LYS A 179 11.83 11.94 -22.04
C LYS A 179 12.87 12.88 -21.41
N ASP A 180 12.44 13.78 -20.52
CA ASP A 180 13.28 14.80 -19.91
C ASP A 180 13.79 14.38 -18.51
N LEU A 181 13.39 13.20 -18.01
CA LEU A 181 13.80 12.73 -16.67
C LEU A 181 15.31 12.46 -16.54
N SER A 182 16.00 12.22 -17.65
CA SER A 182 17.46 12.13 -17.67
C SER A 182 18.15 13.44 -17.26
N THR A 183 17.44 14.58 -17.34
CA THR A 183 17.94 15.86 -16.80
C THR A 183 17.94 15.91 -15.28
N LEU A 184 17.14 15.05 -14.63
CA LEU A 184 17.05 14.94 -13.18
C LEU A 184 18.10 13.97 -12.62
N ALA A 185 18.26 12.84 -13.29
CA ALA A 185 19.25 11.81 -12.97
C ALA A 185 19.56 11.01 -14.24
N ASP A 186 20.68 11.30 -14.88
CA ASP A 186 21.06 10.75 -16.19
C ASP A 186 21.37 9.25 -16.17
N SER A 187 21.76 8.73 -15.02
CA SER A 187 22.20 7.34 -14.83
C SER A 187 21.08 6.44 -14.29
N ILE A 188 19.88 6.98 -14.05
CA ILE A 188 18.72 6.17 -13.70
C ILE A 188 17.98 5.82 -15.00
N PRO A 189 17.89 4.53 -15.39
CA PRO A 189 17.19 4.12 -16.59
C PRO A 189 15.66 4.18 -16.39
N PHE A 190 15.09 5.39 -16.31
CA PHE A 190 13.65 5.60 -16.05
C PHE A 190 12.74 4.89 -17.04
N SER A 191 13.12 4.78 -18.32
CA SER A 191 12.34 4.03 -19.31
C SER A 191 12.23 2.55 -18.94
N ALA A 192 13.35 1.91 -18.60
CA ALA A 192 13.37 0.51 -18.19
C ALA A 192 12.60 0.30 -16.87
N PHE A 193 12.69 1.26 -15.95
CA PHE A 193 11.87 1.26 -14.74
C PHE A 193 10.38 1.32 -15.06
N PHE A 194 9.93 2.22 -15.94
CA PHE A 194 8.53 2.33 -16.34
C PHE A 194 8.02 1.10 -17.08
N ASP A 195 8.84 0.49 -17.92
CA ASP A 195 8.53 -0.79 -18.56
C ASP A 195 8.34 -1.89 -17.50
N ALA A 196 9.23 -1.95 -16.50
CA ALA A 196 9.19 -2.95 -15.43
C ALA A 196 7.98 -2.79 -14.50
N VAL A 197 7.54 -1.55 -14.22
CA VAL A 197 6.27 -1.30 -13.51
C VAL A 197 5.04 -1.41 -14.43
N GLN A 198 5.19 -1.95 -15.64
CA GLN A 198 4.11 -2.17 -16.61
C GLN A 198 3.40 -0.89 -17.09
N ALA A 199 4.10 0.26 -17.07
CA ALA A 199 3.61 1.54 -17.56
C ALA A 199 4.51 2.15 -18.66
N PRO A 200 4.80 1.43 -19.76
CA PRO A 200 5.81 1.81 -20.77
C PRO A 200 5.46 3.09 -21.56
N ALA A 201 4.17 3.41 -21.70
CA ALA A 201 3.67 4.45 -22.61
C ALA A 201 3.45 5.83 -21.94
N LEU A 202 4.13 6.11 -20.82
CA LEU A 202 3.98 7.38 -20.11
C LEU A 202 4.62 8.53 -20.89
N VAL A 203 3.83 9.56 -21.19
CA VAL A 203 4.31 10.82 -21.80
C VAL A 203 4.82 11.79 -20.74
N GLU A 204 4.17 11.80 -19.58
CA GLU A 204 4.47 12.69 -18.46
C GLU A 204 4.26 11.97 -17.13
N VAL A 205 4.94 12.46 -16.11
CA VAL A 205 4.90 11.91 -14.75
C VAL A 205 5.03 13.05 -13.74
N ASN A 206 4.30 12.95 -12.63
CA ASN A 206 4.55 13.82 -11.49
C ASN A 206 5.71 13.25 -10.66
N VAL A 207 6.81 14.00 -10.58
CA VAL A 207 7.94 13.68 -9.71
C VAL A 207 7.69 14.37 -8.37
N LEU A 208 7.23 13.64 -7.35
CA LEU A 208 6.82 14.25 -6.08
C LEU A 208 7.99 14.87 -5.33
N THR A 209 9.17 14.26 -5.43
CA THR A 209 10.36 14.62 -4.66
C THR A 209 11.58 14.76 -5.58
N PRO A 210 11.63 15.77 -6.47
CA PRO A 210 12.63 15.83 -7.54
C PRO A 210 14.07 15.86 -7.03
N SER A 211 14.36 16.58 -5.93
CA SER A 211 15.72 16.68 -5.40
C SER A 211 16.27 15.37 -4.80
N TYR A 212 15.44 14.34 -4.63
CA TYR A 212 15.86 13.00 -4.19
C TYR A 212 16.64 12.26 -5.28
N PHE A 213 16.21 12.36 -6.55
CA PHE A 213 16.73 11.53 -7.63
C PHE A 213 18.21 11.76 -7.96
N PRO A 214 18.75 13.00 -7.97
CA PRO A 214 20.19 13.20 -8.09
C PRO A 214 20.99 12.53 -6.95
N ARG A 215 20.44 12.52 -5.72
CA ARG A 215 21.09 11.85 -4.58
C ARG A 215 20.98 10.33 -4.69
N LEU A 216 19.82 9.80 -5.11
CA LEU A 216 19.64 8.38 -5.37
C LEU A 216 20.63 7.90 -6.44
N GLN A 217 20.85 8.67 -7.50
CA GLN A 217 21.86 8.36 -8.51
C GLN A 217 23.26 8.19 -7.90
N SER A 218 23.71 9.13 -7.05
CA SER A 218 24.99 8.99 -6.35
C SER A 218 25.02 7.75 -5.45
N ILE A 219 23.93 7.46 -4.73
CA ILE A 219 23.84 6.26 -3.89
C ILE A 219 23.93 4.99 -4.72
N LEU A 220 23.27 4.94 -5.88
CA LEU A 220 23.32 3.81 -6.81
C LEU A 220 24.74 3.58 -7.32
N GLN A 221 25.44 4.63 -7.75
CA GLN A 221 26.79 4.55 -8.31
C GLN A 221 27.85 4.19 -7.28
N GLU A 222 27.70 4.64 -6.03
CA GLU A 222 28.68 4.42 -4.95
C GLU A 222 28.44 3.10 -4.19
N THR A 223 27.27 2.48 -4.34
CA THR A 223 26.91 1.25 -3.64
C THR A 223 27.18 0.03 -4.53
N PRO A 224 27.98 -0.95 -4.09
CA PRO A 224 28.22 -2.17 -4.85
C PRO A 224 26.93 -2.93 -5.15
N VAL A 225 26.83 -3.53 -6.34
CA VAL A 225 25.68 -4.36 -6.75
C VAL A 225 25.37 -5.45 -5.73
N THR A 226 26.38 -6.05 -5.09
CA THR A 226 26.20 -7.08 -4.05
C THR A 226 25.41 -6.58 -2.83
N VAL A 227 25.57 -5.30 -2.45
CA VAL A 227 24.79 -4.68 -1.37
C VAL A 227 23.35 -4.44 -1.82
N TRP A 228 23.13 -4.04 -3.07
CA TRP A 228 21.79 -3.94 -3.65
C TRP A 228 21.08 -5.30 -3.73
N GLN A 229 21.80 -6.38 -4.05
CA GLN A 229 21.24 -7.73 -4.02
C GLN A 229 20.80 -8.13 -2.61
N GLN A 230 21.58 -7.82 -1.57
CA GLN A 230 21.19 -8.09 -0.18
C GLN A 230 19.95 -7.27 0.21
N TYR A 231 19.93 -5.98 -0.13
CA TYR A 231 18.78 -5.09 0.08
C TYR A 231 17.51 -5.66 -0.56
N LEU A 232 17.59 -6.07 -1.83
CA LEU A 232 16.45 -6.65 -2.56
C LEU A 232 16.01 -8.00 -1.97
N ARG A 233 16.95 -8.87 -1.56
CA ARG A 233 16.63 -10.12 -0.86
C ARG A 233 15.88 -9.83 0.44
N PHE A 234 16.36 -8.88 1.22
CA PHE A 234 15.71 -8.50 2.47
C PHE A 234 14.28 -7.98 2.25
N HIS A 235 14.08 -7.00 1.36
CA HIS A 235 12.75 -6.45 1.10
C HIS A 235 11.78 -7.50 0.52
N LEU A 236 12.27 -8.43 -0.32
CA LEU A 236 11.49 -9.57 -0.78
C LEU A 236 11.06 -10.46 0.40
N LEU A 237 11.98 -10.82 1.29
CA LEU A 237 11.68 -11.66 2.46
C LEU A 237 10.71 -10.96 3.43
N ASP A 238 10.93 -9.67 3.70
CA ASP A 238 10.11 -8.86 4.60
C ASP A 238 8.66 -8.74 4.09
N SER A 239 8.50 -8.35 2.82
CA SER A 239 7.17 -8.22 2.20
C SER A 239 6.40 -9.54 2.13
N ALA A 240 7.10 -10.66 1.95
CA ALA A 240 6.49 -11.98 1.86
C ALA A 240 6.26 -12.65 3.22
N ALA A 241 6.94 -12.21 4.30
CA ALA A 241 7.00 -12.92 5.58
C ALA A 241 5.62 -13.29 6.15
N GLY A 242 4.62 -12.42 5.99
CA GLY A 242 3.25 -12.64 6.45
C GLY A 242 2.50 -13.80 5.76
N GLY A 243 3.00 -14.29 4.63
CA GLY A 243 2.43 -15.39 3.84
C GLY A 243 3.27 -16.68 3.81
N LEU A 244 4.36 -16.75 4.57
CA LEU A 244 5.26 -17.91 4.65
C LEU A 244 5.03 -18.71 5.95
N SER A 245 5.95 -19.63 6.27
CA SER A 245 5.93 -20.43 7.50
C SER A 245 5.96 -19.58 8.77
N LYS A 246 5.55 -20.19 9.89
CA LYS A 246 5.40 -19.55 11.20
C LYS A 246 6.65 -18.80 11.63
N ASP A 247 7.84 -19.33 11.38
CA ASP A 247 9.08 -18.68 11.79
C ASP A 247 9.29 -17.32 11.11
N PHE A 248 8.90 -17.16 9.84
CA PHE A 248 8.93 -15.86 9.15
C PHE A 248 7.88 -14.92 9.70
N VAL A 249 6.65 -15.43 9.89
CA VAL A 249 5.52 -14.67 10.44
C VAL A 249 5.84 -14.15 11.85
N ASP A 250 6.48 -14.96 12.69
CA ASP A 250 6.90 -14.61 14.05
C ASP A 250 8.03 -13.59 14.03
N ALA A 251 9.04 -13.76 13.16
CA ALA A 251 10.13 -12.80 13.01
C ALA A 251 9.61 -11.41 12.58
N ALA A 252 8.71 -11.37 11.59
CA ALA A 252 8.09 -10.13 11.12
C ALA A 252 7.25 -9.47 12.23
N PHE A 253 6.51 -10.26 13.00
CA PHE A 253 5.74 -9.72 14.13
C PHE A 253 6.63 -9.21 15.27
N GLU A 254 7.70 -9.92 15.61
CA GLU A 254 8.65 -9.47 16.63
C GLU A 254 9.18 -8.08 16.27
N PHE A 255 9.61 -7.89 15.03
CA PHE A 255 10.13 -6.60 14.60
C PHE A 255 9.03 -5.54 14.40
N HIS A 256 8.18 -5.69 13.38
CA HIS A 256 7.20 -4.67 12.99
C HIS A 256 6.11 -4.46 14.05
N GLY A 257 5.63 -5.56 14.63
CA GLY A 257 4.56 -5.55 15.63
C GLY A 257 5.06 -5.11 16.99
N ARG A 258 5.98 -5.88 17.57
CA ARG A 258 6.38 -5.71 18.98
C ARG A 258 7.41 -4.60 19.17
N GLN A 259 8.55 -4.66 18.49
CA GLN A 259 9.64 -3.70 18.69
C GLN A 259 9.30 -2.31 18.13
N ILE A 260 8.69 -2.25 16.95
CA ILE A 260 8.41 -0.97 16.28
C ILE A 260 7.04 -0.39 16.67
N SER A 261 5.99 -1.20 16.65
CA SER A 261 4.61 -0.73 16.90
C SER A 261 4.14 -0.90 18.34
N GLY A 262 4.92 -1.54 19.21
CA GLY A 262 4.57 -1.76 20.62
C GLY A 262 3.42 -2.73 20.84
N VAL A 263 3.08 -3.55 19.84
CA VAL A 263 1.99 -4.53 19.92
C VAL A 263 2.46 -5.75 20.72
N PRO A 264 1.84 -6.05 21.88
CA PRO A 264 2.38 -7.07 22.79
C PRO A 264 2.25 -8.50 22.24
N GLU A 265 1.15 -8.80 21.56
CA GLU A 265 0.79 -10.14 21.11
C GLU A 265 0.29 -10.14 19.66
N GLN A 266 0.67 -11.18 18.92
CA GLN A 266 0.22 -11.36 17.55
C GLN A 266 -1.25 -11.75 17.55
N LYS A 267 -2.01 -11.16 16.61
CA LYS A 267 -3.40 -11.58 16.40
C LYS A 267 -3.48 -13.08 16.11
N PRO A 268 -4.48 -13.78 16.67
CA PRO A 268 -4.78 -15.16 16.29
C PRO A 268 -4.93 -15.29 14.77
N ARG A 269 -4.51 -16.44 14.23
CA ARG A 269 -4.43 -16.68 12.78
C ARG A 269 -5.72 -16.33 12.04
N TRP A 270 -6.88 -16.71 12.58
CA TRP A 270 -8.17 -16.40 11.96
C TRP A 270 -8.44 -14.90 11.82
N LYS A 271 -7.99 -14.06 12.77
CA LYS A 271 -8.12 -12.59 12.66
C LYS A 271 -7.20 -12.06 11.57
N ARG A 272 -5.99 -12.60 11.44
CA ARG A 272 -5.06 -12.26 10.36
C ARG A 272 -5.61 -12.70 8.99
N ALA A 273 -6.24 -13.86 8.91
CA ALA A 273 -6.93 -14.35 7.71
C ALA A 273 -8.08 -13.42 7.31
N VAL A 274 -8.92 -13.01 8.28
CA VAL A 274 -9.99 -12.02 8.06
C VAL A 274 -9.42 -10.70 7.57
N ASP A 275 -8.41 -10.15 8.25
CA ASP A 275 -7.76 -8.89 7.88
C ASP A 275 -7.14 -8.98 6.47
N ALA A 276 -6.50 -10.10 6.11
CA ALA A 276 -5.93 -10.33 4.79
C ALA A 276 -7.00 -10.48 3.70
N THR A 277 -8.15 -11.09 4.02
CA THR A 277 -9.24 -11.32 3.06
C THR A 277 -10.04 -10.04 2.83
N ALA A 278 -10.43 -9.37 3.92
CA ALA A 278 -11.45 -8.33 3.94
C ALA A 278 -10.91 -6.92 4.18
N GLY A 279 -9.61 -6.78 4.46
CA GLY A 279 -8.99 -5.54 4.87
C GLY A 279 -8.96 -5.36 6.39
N SER A 280 -7.98 -4.61 6.87
CA SER A 280 -7.71 -4.41 8.30
C SER A 280 -8.09 -3.02 8.82
N GLY A 281 -8.69 -2.17 7.98
CA GLY A 281 -9.09 -0.80 8.33
C GLY A 281 -8.99 0.18 7.17
N ALA A 282 -8.92 1.47 7.50
CA ALA A 282 -8.75 2.56 6.54
C ALA A 282 -7.54 2.35 5.61
N GLY A 283 -7.77 2.38 4.29
CA GLY A 283 -6.71 2.20 3.29
C GLY A 283 -6.25 0.75 3.08
N SER A 284 -6.81 -0.22 3.80
CA SER A 284 -6.51 -1.65 3.65
C SER A 284 -7.75 -2.37 3.13
N PHE A 285 -7.73 -2.76 1.85
CA PHE A 285 -8.83 -3.50 1.22
C PHE A 285 -8.69 -5.02 1.36
N GLY A 286 -7.51 -5.53 1.75
CA GLY A 286 -7.24 -6.96 1.65
C GLY A 286 -7.36 -7.49 0.22
N VAL A 287 -7.34 -8.82 0.07
CA VAL A 287 -7.36 -9.49 -1.23
C VAL A 287 -8.73 -9.40 -1.91
N LEU A 288 -9.82 -9.45 -1.13
CA LEU A 288 -11.20 -9.55 -1.61
C LEU A 288 -12.16 -8.62 -0.84
N GLY A 289 -11.68 -7.49 -0.33
CA GLY A 289 -12.44 -6.62 0.56
C GLY A 289 -13.79 -6.15 0.06
N GLU A 290 -13.91 -5.80 -1.22
CA GLU A 290 -15.20 -5.38 -1.78
C GLU A 290 -16.14 -6.57 -2.00
N ALA A 291 -15.61 -7.76 -2.32
CA ALA A 291 -16.42 -8.98 -2.41
C ALA A 291 -16.99 -9.37 -1.04
N VAL A 292 -16.17 -9.29 0.02
CA VAL A 292 -16.65 -9.46 1.40
C VAL A 292 -17.64 -8.35 1.78
N GLY A 293 -17.38 -7.11 1.35
CA GLY A 293 -18.26 -5.97 1.59
C GLY A 293 -19.66 -6.14 1.01
N GLN A 294 -19.80 -6.72 -0.19
CA GLN A 294 -21.11 -7.06 -0.77
C GLN A 294 -21.91 -7.99 0.15
N LEU A 295 -21.26 -9.04 0.65
CA LEU A 295 -21.88 -10.01 1.56
C LEU A 295 -22.22 -9.37 2.91
N TYR A 296 -21.33 -8.51 3.43
CA TYR A 296 -21.54 -7.77 4.68
C TYR A 296 -22.75 -6.85 4.61
N VAL A 297 -22.85 -6.03 3.56
CA VAL A 297 -23.97 -5.10 3.35
C VAL A 297 -25.30 -5.84 3.29
N LYS A 298 -25.36 -6.93 2.50
CA LYS A 298 -26.57 -7.77 2.37
C LYS A 298 -27.08 -8.29 3.71
N LYS A 299 -26.19 -8.54 4.67
CA LYS A 299 -26.52 -9.14 5.96
C LYS A 299 -26.71 -8.13 7.09
N HIS A 300 -25.96 -7.03 7.07
CA HIS A 300 -25.81 -6.15 8.23
C HIS A 300 -26.21 -4.70 7.99
N PHE A 301 -26.53 -4.29 6.76
CA PHE A 301 -26.86 -2.90 6.44
C PHE A 301 -28.33 -2.75 5.98
N PRO A 302 -29.26 -2.41 6.89
CA PRO A 302 -30.65 -2.18 6.51
C PRO A 302 -30.83 -0.83 5.82
N GLU A 303 -31.68 -0.77 4.79
CA GLU A 303 -31.92 0.44 3.98
C GLU A 303 -32.35 1.67 4.80
N VAL A 304 -33.09 1.46 5.91
CA VAL A 304 -33.49 2.53 6.83
C VAL A 304 -32.29 3.26 7.44
N ALA A 305 -31.15 2.60 7.63
CA ALA A 305 -29.94 3.24 8.16
C ALA A 305 -29.37 4.26 7.17
N LYS A 306 -29.41 3.93 5.86
CA LYS A 306 -28.97 4.85 4.79
C LYS A 306 -29.79 6.13 4.78
N HIS A 307 -31.12 6.02 4.80
CA HIS A 307 -32.01 7.19 4.80
C HIS A 307 -31.79 8.13 6.00
N ARG A 308 -31.58 7.56 7.20
CA ARG A 308 -31.29 8.38 8.39
C ARG A 308 -29.95 9.08 8.29
N MET A 309 -28.95 8.44 7.67
CA MET A 309 -27.65 9.06 7.46
C MET A 309 -27.72 10.15 6.38
N ASP A 310 -28.49 9.94 5.31
CA ASP A 310 -28.77 10.97 4.29
C ASP A 310 -29.36 12.24 4.93
N GLU A 311 -30.34 12.09 5.83
CA GLU A 311 -30.94 13.21 6.58
C GLU A 311 -29.91 13.91 7.49
N LEU A 312 -29.11 13.14 8.24
CA LEU A 312 -28.10 13.69 9.15
C LEU A 312 -27.02 14.49 8.39
N VAL A 313 -26.56 13.97 7.24
CA VAL A 313 -25.60 14.70 6.38
C VAL A 313 -26.22 15.97 5.83
N GLY A 314 -27.49 15.93 5.41
CA GLY A 314 -28.22 17.12 4.95
C GLY A 314 -28.29 18.20 6.03
N ASN A 315 -28.63 17.82 7.26
CA ASN A 315 -28.67 18.74 8.41
C ASN A 315 -27.29 19.33 8.71
N LEU A 316 -26.23 18.51 8.63
CA LEU A 316 -24.86 18.97 8.85
C LEU A 316 -24.40 19.97 7.78
N MET A 317 -24.72 19.72 6.50
CA MET A 317 -24.41 20.63 5.40
C MET A 317 -25.06 22.01 5.61
N GLN A 318 -26.34 22.05 6.02
CA GLN A 318 -27.05 23.29 6.33
C GLN A 318 -26.45 24.04 7.52
N ALA A 319 -26.07 23.32 8.58
CA ALA A 319 -25.41 23.91 9.73
C ALA A 319 -24.04 24.53 9.37
N TYR A 320 -23.26 23.86 8.51
CA TYR A 320 -22.00 24.39 7.99
C TYR A 320 -22.20 25.63 7.12
N GLU A 321 -23.21 25.64 6.25
CA GLU A 321 -23.56 26.81 5.44
C GLU A 321 -23.85 28.02 6.33
N SER A 322 -24.73 27.84 7.33
CA SER A 322 -25.04 28.90 8.30
C SER A 322 -23.81 29.37 9.07
N SER A 323 -22.93 28.44 9.46
CA SER A 323 -21.68 28.79 10.14
C SER A 323 -20.78 29.66 9.26
N ILE A 324 -20.53 29.25 8.01
CA ILE A 324 -19.67 29.97 7.05
C ILE A 324 -20.16 31.40 6.81
N GLN A 325 -21.47 31.58 6.62
CA GLN A 325 -22.07 32.90 6.39
C GLN A 325 -21.80 33.85 7.57
N ASN A 326 -21.81 33.33 8.80
CA ASN A 326 -21.64 34.09 10.03
C ASN A 326 -20.18 34.30 10.47
N LEU A 327 -19.18 33.77 9.74
CA LEU A 327 -17.78 33.95 10.12
C LEU A 327 -17.34 35.41 9.94
N THR A 328 -16.87 36.05 11.01
CA THR A 328 -16.46 37.47 10.99
C THR A 328 -15.02 37.68 10.51
N TRP A 329 -14.22 36.62 10.44
CA TRP A 329 -12.81 36.69 10.06
C TRP A 329 -12.57 36.45 8.56
N MET A 330 -13.59 36.00 7.81
CA MET A 330 -13.51 35.76 6.36
C MET A 330 -14.10 36.93 5.58
N THR A 331 -13.48 37.28 4.45
CA THR A 331 -14.08 38.19 3.47
C THR A 331 -15.29 37.54 2.79
N ASP A 332 -16.21 38.36 2.28
CA ASP A 332 -17.41 37.86 1.58
C ASP A 332 -17.05 37.04 0.34
N GLU A 333 -16.01 37.45 -0.39
CA GLU A 333 -15.49 36.68 -1.53
C GLU A 333 -15.03 35.27 -1.10
N THR A 334 -14.28 35.18 0.00
CA THR A 334 -13.80 33.87 0.48
C THR A 334 -14.96 33.01 0.98
N LYS A 335 -15.97 33.61 1.63
CA LYS A 335 -17.19 32.90 2.03
C LYS A 335 -17.93 32.34 0.82
N GLN A 336 -18.09 33.12 -0.24
CA GLN A 336 -18.72 32.65 -1.47
C GLN A 336 -18.01 31.42 -2.04
N ARG A 337 -16.66 31.44 -2.11
CA ARG A 337 -15.87 30.27 -2.56
C ARG A 337 -16.01 29.06 -1.63
N ALA A 338 -16.09 29.29 -0.32
CA ALA A 338 -16.30 28.21 0.65
C ALA A 338 -17.69 27.57 0.49
N LEU A 339 -18.73 28.37 0.27
CA LEU A 339 -20.09 27.91 -0.01
C LEU A 339 -20.17 27.15 -1.34
N GLU A 340 -19.52 27.65 -2.39
CA GLU A 340 -19.42 26.93 -3.68
C GLU A 340 -18.80 25.55 -3.51
N LYS A 341 -17.76 25.42 -2.67
CA LYS A 341 -17.15 24.12 -2.35
C LYS A 341 -18.10 23.23 -1.56
N LEU A 342 -18.77 23.78 -0.54
CA LEU A 342 -19.72 23.07 0.31
C LEU A 342 -20.86 22.45 -0.53
N HIS A 343 -21.45 23.24 -1.44
CA HIS A 343 -22.54 22.81 -2.32
C HIS A 343 -22.14 21.76 -3.36
N LYS A 344 -20.83 21.57 -3.56
CA LYS A 344 -20.27 20.55 -4.47
C LYS A 344 -19.81 19.30 -3.73
N ILE A 345 -20.01 19.20 -2.41
CA ILE A 345 -19.63 18.00 -1.67
C ILE A 345 -20.55 16.84 -2.07
N THR A 346 -19.96 15.72 -2.44
CA THR A 346 -20.69 14.48 -2.77
C THR A 346 -20.66 13.53 -1.57
N PRO A 347 -21.80 13.23 -0.92
CA PRO A 347 -21.85 12.22 0.13
C PRO A 347 -21.95 10.81 -0.46
N LYS A 348 -21.22 9.87 0.15
CA LYS A 348 -21.28 8.43 -0.12
C LYS A 348 -21.53 7.69 1.19
N ILE A 349 -22.59 6.89 1.25
CA ILE A 349 -23.11 6.31 2.51
C ILE A 349 -23.33 4.80 2.35
N GLY A 350 -22.76 4.03 3.26
CA GLY A 350 -22.86 2.57 3.36
C GLY A 350 -21.95 1.82 2.40
N TYR A 351 -22.22 1.90 1.10
CA TYR A 351 -21.58 1.00 0.13
C TYR A 351 -21.51 1.57 -1.30
N PRO A 352 -20.57 1.08 -2.14
CA PRO A 352 -20.45 1.53 -3.52
C PRO A 352 -21.61 1.08 -4.40
N GLU A 353 -21.99 1.94 -5.36
CA GLU A 353 -22.95 1.61 -6.41
C GLU A 353 -22.37 0.63 -7.44
N LYS A 354 -21.05 0.71 -7.65
CA LYS A 354 -20.29 -0.13 -8.56
C LYS A 354 -19.20 -0.86 -7.78
N TRP A 355 -19.27 -2.19 -7.80
CA TRP A 355 -18.31 -3.05 -7.13
C TRP A 355 -17.11 -3.37 -8.02
N ARG A 356 -15.98 -3.67 -7.37
CA ARG A 356 -14.79 -4.22 -8.02
C ARG A 356 -15.10 -5.54 -8.71
N ASP A 357 -14.64 -5.65 -9.96
CA ASP A 357 -14.65 -6.90 -10.70
C ASP A 357 -13.39 -7.70 -10.38
N TYR A 358 -13.56 -8.87 -9.76
CA TYR A 358 -12.48 -9.79 -9.44
C TYR A 358 -12.32 -10.93 -10.46
N SER A 359 -13.00 -10.87 -11.62
CA SER A 359 -13.04 -11.95 -12.60
C SER A 359 -11.65 -12.47 -13.01
N THR A 360 -10.66 -11.57 -13.16
CA THR A 360 -9.28 -11.90 -13.56
C THR A 360 -8.35 -12.27 -12.39
N LEU A 361 -8.80 -12.14 -11.14
CA LEU A 361 -8.03 -12.56 -9.97
C LEU A 361 -8.21 -14.05 -9.72
N GLU A 362 -7.15 -14.81 -9.91
CA GLU A 362 -7.12 -16.25 -9.61
C GLU A 362 -6.73 -16.50 -8.15
N ILE A 363 -7.52 -17.34 -7.46
CA ILE A 363 -7.27 -17.79 -6.10
C ILE A 363 -7.15 -19.32 -6.10
N ASP A 364 -6.04 -19.81 -5.56
CA ASP A 364 -5.79 -21.24 -5.35
C ASP A 364 -5.88 -21.55 -3.84
N PRO A 365 -6.79 -22.43 -3.39
CA PRO A 365 -6.95 -22.77 -1.98
C PRO A 365 -5.71 -23.43 -1.34
N HIS A 366 -4.68 -23.75 -2.12
CA HIS A 366 -3.47 -24.44 -1.67
C HIS A 366 -2.19 -23.59 -1.75
N ASP A 367 -2.28 -22.33 -2.15
CA ASP A 367 -1.12 -21.47 -2.41
C ASP A 367 -1.32 -20.06 -1.83
N LEU A 368 -1.09 -19.91 -0.52
CA LEU A 368 -1.24 -18.63 0.17
C LEU A 368 -0.27 -17.57 -0.38
N ALA A 369 1.02 -17.90 -0.50
CA ALA A 369 2.04 -16.95 -0.94
C ALA A 369 1.78 -16.47 -2.37
N GLY A 370 1.44 -17.37 -3.29
CA GLY A 370 1.07 -16.98 -4.65
C GLY A 370 -0.27 -16.26 -4.73
N ASN A 371 -1.25 -16.57 -3.87
CA ASN A 371 -2.49 -15.79 -3.79
C ASN A 371 -2.22 -14.33 -3.43
N LEU A 372 -1.39 -14.09 -2.41
CA LEU A 372 -0.99 -12.74 -2.01
C LEU A 372 -0.29 -12.00 -3.16
N ARG A 373 0.65 -12.66 -3.86
CA ARG A 373 1.33 -12.08 -5.02
C ARG A 373 0.39 -11.78 -6.18
N ARG A 374 -0.53 -12.70 -6.52
CA ARG A 374 -1.54 -12.52 -7.58
C ARG A 374 -2.48 -11.36 -7.24
N ALA A 375 -2.88 -11.24 -5.98
CA ALA A 375 -3.72 -10.15 -5.50
C ALA A 375 -3.02 -8.78 -5.64
N THR A 376 -1.74 -8.70 -5.24
CA THR A 376 -0.97 -7.46 -5.41
C THR A 376 -0.79 -7.08 -6.87
N LEU A 377 -0.44 -8.05 -7.74
CA LEU A 377 -0.32 -7.82 -9.18
C LEU A 377 -1.66 -7.38 -9.80
N PHE A 378 -2.78 -7.96 -9.36
CA PHE A 378 -4.12 -7.56 -9.78
C PHE A 378 -4.42 -6.10 -9.43
N GLU A 379 -4.13 -5.66 -8.21
CA GLU A 379 -4.33 -4.26 -7.82
C GLU A 379 -3.36 -3.30 -8.52
N HIS A 380 -2.10 -3.72 -8.75
CA HIS A 380 -1.13 -2.94 -9.53
C HIS A 380 -1.63 -2.71 -10.97
N LYS A 381 -2.08 -3.76 -11.65
CA LYS A 381 -2.66 -3.65 -13.00
C LYS A 381 -3.88 -2.74 -13.00
N ARG A 382 -4.79 -2.92 -12.06
CA ARG A 382 -5.97 -2.05 -11.89
C ARG A 382 -5.59 -0.58 -11.67
N MET A 383 -4.49 -0.29 -10.98
CA MET A 383 -3.98 1.06 -10.81
C MET A 383 -3.41 1.62 -12.13
N VAL A 384 -2.61 0.84 -12.84
CA VAL A 384 -1.99 1.24 -14.13
C VAL A 384 -3.05 1.43 -15.22
N ASP A 385 -4.05 0.56 -15.31
CA ASP A 385 -5.13 0.59 -16.32
C ASP A 385 -6.01 1.85 -16.25
N ARG A 386 -5.89 2.63 -15.17
CA ARG A 386 -6.54 3.95 -15.05
C ARG A 386 -5.91 5.01 -15.94
N LEU A 387 -4.65 4.84 -16.34
CA LEU A 387 -3.95 5.81 -17.18
C LEU A 387 -4.68 5.95 -18.52
N GLY A 388 -4.97 7.19 -18.91
CA GLY A 388 -5.75 7.50 -20.11
C GLY A 388 -7.27 7.35 -19.96
N GLN A 389 -7.77 6.85 -18.83
CA GLN A 389 -9.20 6.79 -18.51
C GLN A 389 -9.67 8.04 -17.75
N PRO A 390 -10.95 8.41 -17.82
CA PRO A 390 -11.53 9.44 -16.96
C PRO A 390 -11.51 8.99 -15.49
N VAL A 391 -11.41 9.95 -14.56
CA VAL A 391 -11.44 9.65 -13.12
C VAL A 391 -12.77 8.99 -12.73
N ASP A 392 -12.70 7.78 -12.17
CA ASP A 392 -13.87 7.07 -11.62
C ASP A 392 -14.29 7.75 -10.31
N ARG A 393 -15.34 8.58 -10.38
CA ARG A 393 -15.92 9.27 -9.23
C ARG A 393 -16.81 8.36 -8.39
N LEU A 394 -17.18 7.16 -8.85
CA LEU A 394 -17.95 6.20 -8.06
C LEU A 394 -17.06 5.36 -7.16
N GLU A 395 -15.76 5.23 -7.47
CA GLU A 395 -14.81 4.47 -6.64
C GLU A 395 -14.71 4.98 -5.19
N TRP A 396 -14.64 4.04 -4.25
CA TRP A 396 -14.45 4.26 -2.82
C TRP A 396 -12.99 4.03 -2.39
N GLY A 397 -12.57 4.74 -1.34
CA GLY A 397 -11.27 4.59 -0.69
C GLY A 397 -11.29 3.70 0.56
N MET A 398 -12.45 3.12 0.91
CA MET A 398 -12.63 2.18 2.02
C MET A 398 -13.68 1.13 1.64
N THR A 399 -13.60 -0.06 2.23
CA THR A 399 -14.63 -1.09 2.11
C THR A 399 -15.82 -0.81 3.05
N PRO A 400 -17.05 -1.26 2.74
CA PRO A 400 -18.24 -1.05 3.59
C PRO A 400 -18.10 -1.52 5.04
N GLN A 401 -17.31 -2.57 5.28
CA GLN A 401 -17.09 -3.11 6.63
C GLN A 401 -16.04 -2.34 7.45
N THR A 402 -15.40 -1.31 6.89
CA THR A 402 -14.38 -0.51 7.58
C THR A 402 -15.00 0.44 8.59
N VAL A 403 -14.63 0.32 9.87
CA VAL A 403 -15.07 1.25 10.93
C VAL A 403 -14.23 2.54 10.88
N ASN A 404 -14.50 3.41 9.91
CA ASN A 404 -13.90 4.74 9.79
C ASN A 404 -14.75 5.63 8.87
N ALA A 405 -14.30 6.84 8.57
CA ALA A 405 -14.85 7.71 7.53
C ALA A 405 -13.71 8.48 6.86
N TYR A 406 -13.95 9.05 5.67
CA TYR A 406 -12.94 9.89 5.03
C TYR A 406 -13.52 11.05 4.23
N TYR A 407 -12.66 12.05 3.98
CA TYR A 407 -12.86 13.08 2.98
C TYR A 407 -11.77 12.95 1.90
N ASN A 408 -12.16 12.98 0.64
CA ASN A 408 -11.22 12.99 -0.48
C ASN A 408 -11.21 14.39 -1.13
N PRO A 409 -10.10 15.15 -1.00
CA PRO A 409 -10.00 16.50 -1.55
C PRO A 409 -10.16 16.58 -3.07
N SER A 410 -9.59 15.62 -3.81
CA SER A 410 -9.57 15.62 -5.27
C SER A 410 -10.96 15.36 -5.88
N LYS A 411 -11.79 14.59 -5.18
CA LYS A 411 -13.17 14.30 -5.58
C LYS A 411 -14.21 15.20 -4.89
N ASN A 412 -13.79 15.97 -3.87
CA ASN A 412 -14.67 16.74 -2.98
C ASN A 412 -15.83 15.88 -2.45
N GLU A 413 -15.51 14.72 -1.90
CA GLU A 413 -16.49 13.76 -1.38
C GLU A 413 -16.26 13.45 0.09
N ILE A 414 -17.35 13.18 0.81
CA ILE A 414 -17.35 12.64 2.17
C ILE A 414 -17.95 11.24 2.14
N VAL A 415 -17.28 10.29 2.80
CA VAL A 415 -17.63 8.87 2.67
C VAL A 415 -17.74 8.22 4.04
N PHE A 416 -18.85 7.53 4.24
CA PHE A 416 -19.22 6.83 5.46
C PHE A 416 -19.53 5.36 5.12
N PRO A 417 -18.53 4.47 5.19
CA PRO A 417 -18.73 3.02 5.12
C PRO A 417 -19.77 2.49 6.10
#